data_AF-A0A3A0A8S5-F1
#
_entry.id   AF-A0A3A0A8S5-F1
#
_cell.length_a   1.000
_cell.length_b   1.000
_cell.length_c   1.000
_cell.angle_alpha   90.00
_cell.angle_beta   90.00
_cell.angle_gamma   90.00
#
_symmetry.space_group_name_H-M   'P 1'
#
loop_
_entity.id
_entity.type
_entity.pdbx_description
1 polymer ?
#
loop_
_entity_poly.entity_id
_entity_poly.type
_entity_poly.pdbx_seq_one_letter_code
_entity_poly.pdbx_strand_id
1 'polypeptide(L)'
;MRSRFHNIVQQVLLHHWYRGLGRPPVQVRRIFTFLCALALVASTFLVASTTQASYTNVLVNGSFEQGFYHQPECGMVGNGWGCFTNGGAAVYGYYDDQWDRVVADGVHSQLIEINTKGVGAPDHDRYAGIYQTVKVVDWEHYTLSLRGMIRTTNMEGDPWRYRVQVGWSAGPHPKWSAVNNWIDVGWDTYYERTSPGGMLDFSTGLKAEADHITIYIRVWKKWGVPEEEIDINVDAISLTGPAPYAPFWKPSPHKPAEPPVYHKPEAKPYPPPAHPGKPVYPAPEPDVCAGPELVYNGGFEHGFIPTGVGHVGRGWGYFTSGGAANYGYYDEQWQAVVAEGGHGQLIEINTIDIFPADPDRYAGIYQRIGHLHPGATYELSLRGLLRGEGGEEDPYRFEAQWGFNPGYDTDWTRVSNWQGMDLGKIYPRTEPGPLGSYKVRFTAPASEIVLFIRGWMKWGVTNVEMDFNLDTISLRGCGGIGGPVYPYPPYPEPYPSYPYPHKPAPPVIDPIPVCEYVIRPGDTLSEIAQRFGVSVKELMYLNGIHNPNFIFVGQVLTLPGCAAVKPYPPDPCCDHPDPAPAPYAPQTYVVKPGDTFSQICQKFGTDPYALAEINGITNWDLIYVGQVLTIP
;
A
#
# COMPACT_ATOMS: atom_id res chain seq x y z
N MET A 1 -17.42 20.22 -43.65
CA MET A 1 -18.13 21.30 -42.93
C MET A 1 -17.59 21.28 -41.50
N ARG A 2 -16.95 22.29 -40.90
CA ARG A 2 -16.78 23.71 -41.15
C ARG A 2 -15.31 24.07 -40.85
N SER A 3 -14.64 24.72 -41.78
CA SER A 3 -13.46 25.54 -41.46
C SER A 3 -13.65 26.86 -42.24
N ARG A 4 -13.27 27.97 -41.60
CA ARG A 4 -13.26 29.36 -42.12
C ARG A 4 -14.57 30.15 -42.06
N PHE A 5 -15.00 30.45 -40.84
CA PHE A 5 -15.71 31.71 -40.53
C PHE A 5 -14.98 32.37 -39.35
N HIS A 6 -14.07 33.29 -39.68
CA HIS A 6 -13.28 34.26 -38.90
C HIS A 6 -12.01 34.47 -39.76
N ASN A 7 -11.72 35.58 -40.45
CA ASN A 7 -11.95 36.98 -40.14
C ASN A 7 -12.07 37.79 -41.43
N ILE A 8 -13.28 37.90 -41.97
CA ILE A 8 -13.70 39.01 -42.84
C ILE A 8 -14.22 40.10 -41.89
N VAL A 9 -13.33 40.81 -41.20
CA VAL A 9 -13.67 42.07 -40.50
C VAL A 9 -12.53 43.10 -40.55
N GLN A 10 -11.29 42.73 -40.90
CA GLN A 10 -10.18 43.71 -40.93
C GLN A 10 -9.91 44.41 -42.27
N GLN A 11 -10.68 44.15 -43.34
CA GLN A 11 -10.39 44.73 -44.67
C GLN A 11 -11.35 45.83 -45.17
N VAL A 12 -12.32 46.29 -44.38
CA VAL A 12 -13.33 47.26 -44.90
C VAL A 12 -13.29 48.65 -44.25
N LEU A 13 -12.42 48.90 -43.26
CA LEU A 13 -12.40 50.18 -42.53
C LEU A 13 -11.09 50.99 -42.64
N LEU A 14 -10.36 50.84 -43.75
CA LEU A 14 -9.14 51.64 -44.02
C LEU A 14 -9.10 52.26 -45.42
N HIS A 15 -10.25 52.37 -46.09
CA HIS A 15 -10.35 52.94 -47.45
C HIS A 15 -11.12 54.26 -47.57
N HIS A 16 -11.45 54.93 -46.46
CA HIS A 16 -12.23 56.16 -46.52
C HIS A 16 -11.66 57.39 -45.79
N TRP A 17 -10.35 57.44 -45.53
CA TRP A 17 -9.71 58.64 -44.98
C TRP A 17 -8.29 58.80 -45.53
N TYR A 18 -8.14 59.25 -46.78
CA TYR A 18 -6.94 59.96 -47.28
C TYR A 18 -7.19 60.42 -48.73
N ARG A 19 -8.16 61.31 -48.93
CA ARG A 19 -8.19 62.20 -50.10
C ARG A 19 -8.27 63.63 -49.58
N GLY A 20 -7.15 64.34 -49.68
CA GLY A 20 -7.03 65.73 -49.27
C GLY A 20 -6.08 65.90 -48.10
N LEU A 21 -4.78 65.97 -48.39
CA LEU A 21 -3.75 66.77 -47.73
C LEU A 21 -2.40 66.41 -48.39
N GLY A 22 -1.63 67.44 -48.75
CA GLY A 22 -0.44 67.34 -49.59
C GLY A 22 0.67 66.45 -49.00
N ARG A 23 1.53 65.94 -49.89
CA ARG A 23 2.69 65.11 -49.51
C ARG A 23 3.56 65.85 -48.48
N PRO A 24 3.77 65.29 -47.27
CA PRO A 24 4.64 65.93 -46.28
C PRO A 24 6.12 65.80 -46.69
N PRO A 25 6.98 66.75 -46.27
CA PRO A 25 8.39 66.78 -46.64
C PRO A 25 9.16 65.56 -46.12
N VAL A 26 10.21 65.18 -46.86
CA VAL A 26 10.97 63.91 -46.72
C VAL A 26 11.48 63.61 -45.30
N GLN A 27 11.72 64.65 -44.48
CA GLN A 27 12.11 64.49 -43.07
C GLN A 27 11.01 63.89 -42.18
N VAL A 28 9.75 64.24 -42.41
CA VAL A 28 8.60 63.70 -41.64
C VAL A 28 8.40 62.22 -41.97
N ARG A 29 8.63 61.84 -43.22
CA ARG A 29 8.60 60.43 -43.65
C ARG A 29 9.65 59.61 -42.91
N ARG A 30 10.90 60.10 -42.80
CA ARG A 30 11.98 59.39 -42.10
C ARG A 30 11.72 59.21 -40.60
N ILE A 31 11.11 60.20 -39.93
CA ILE A 31 10.77 60.10 -38.51
C ILE A 31 9.62 59.12 -38.28
N PHE A 32 8.61 59.11 -39.17
CA PHE A 32 7.52 58.13 -39.09
C PHE A 32 7.99 56.70 -39.41
N THR A 33 8.89 56.50 -40.38
CA THR A 33 9.47 55.17 -40.61
C THR A 33 10.36 54.73 -39.46
N PHE A 34 11.09 55.65 -38.81
CA PHE A 34 11.89 55.32 -37.62
C PHE A 34 11.02 54.99 -36.41
N LEU A 35 9.91 55.71 -36.18
CA LEU A 35 8.97 55.43 -35.09
C LEU A 35 8.17 54.15 -35.33
N CYS A 36 7.77 53.86 -36.57
CA CYS A 36 7.15 52.58 -36.93
C CYS A 36 8.16 51.42 -36.85
N ALA A 37 9.44 51.63 -37.20
CA ALA A 37 10.49 50.63 -37.01
C ALA A 37 10.82 50.41 -35.52
N LEU A 38 10.81 51.46 -34.69
CA LEU A 38 10.94 51.31 -33.24
C LEU A 38 9.73 50.60 -32.63
N ALA A 39 8.52 50.86 -33.13
CA ALA A 39 7.31 50.14 -32.70
C ALA A 39 7.26 48.69 -33.20
N LEU A 40 7.85 48.37 -34.37
CA LEU A 40 8.02 47.01 -34.88
C LEU A 40 9.13 46.23 -34.15
N VAL A 41 10.18 46.91 -33.68
CA VAL A 41 11.24 46.29 -32.85
C VAL A 41 10.82 46.19 -31.38
N ALA A 42 9.95 47.11 -30.89
CA ALA A 42 9.34 47.02 -29.57
C ALA A 42 8.17 46.01 -29.50
N SER A 43 7.63 45.57 -30.64
CA SER A 43 6.63 44.49 -30.71
C SER A 43 7.24 43.10 -30.94
N THR A 44 8.55 42.98 -31.12
CA THR A 44 9.27 41.69 -31.17
C THR A 44 9.90 41.26 -29.83
N PHE A 45 9.70 42.01 -28.74
CA PHE A 45 10.13 41.63 -27.39
C PHE A 45 8.99 41.53 -26.38
N LEU A 46 7.79 41.15 -26.83
CA LEU A 46 6.95 40.30 -26.00
C LEU A 46 7.35 38.86 -26.30
N VAL A 47 8.48 38.44 -25.74
CA VAL A 47 8.60 37.03 -25.36
C VAL A 47 7.47 36.87 -24.36
N ALA A 48 6.32 36.36 -24.85
CA ALA A 48 5.38 35.71 -23.96
C ALA A 48 6.24 34.70 -23.22
N SER A 49 6.51 34.96 -21.95
CA SER A 49 6.91 33.95 -21.01
C SER A 49 5.74 32.98 -20.98
N THR A 50 5.68 32.10 -21.98
CA THR A 50 4.96 30.85 -21.87
C THR A 50 5.63 30.20 -20.69
N THR A 51 4.98 30.29 -19.53
CA THR A 51 5.25 29.39 -18.41
C THR A 51 5.20 28.01 -19.02
N GLN A 52 6.37 27.45 -19.30
CA GLN A 52 6.48 26.09 -19.80
C GLN A 52 5.85 25.27 -18.69
N ALA A 53 4.67 24.71 -18.94
CA ALA A 53 4.03 23.84 -17.98
C ALA A 53 5.08 22.80 -17.60
N SER A 54 5.40 22.68 -16.32
CA SER A 54 6.35 21.68 -15.87
C SER A 54 5.78 20.32 -16.26
N TYR A 55 6.50 19.60 -17.11
CA TYR A 55 6.18 18.21 -17.43
C TYR A 55 6.58 17.39 -16.21
N THR A 56 5.65 16.61 -15.69
CA THR A 56 5.84 15.79 -14.50
C THR A 56 5.29 14.40 -14.76
N ASN A 57 5.86 13.40 -14.08
CA ASN A 57 5.25 12.09 -14.01
C ASN A 57 4.04 12.19 -13.07
N VAL A 58 2.84 11.98 -13.61
CA VAL A 58 1.61 12.05 -12.82
C VAL A 58 1.26 10.71 -12.15
N LEU A 59 1.92 9.61 -12.52
CA LEU A 59 1.77 8.33 -11.84
C LEU A 59 2.51 8.33 -10.52
N VAL A 60 1.91 7.67 -9.53
CA VAL A 60 2.53 7.36 -8.24
C VAL A 60 3.08 5.95 -8.31
N ASN A 61 4.26 5.74 -7.73
CA ASN A 61 4.88 4.42 -7.62
C ASN A 61 4.96 3.60 -8.91
N GLY A 62 5.26 4.25 -10.04
CA GLY A 62 5.45 3.51 -11.29
C GLY A 62 6.78 2.74 -11.36
N SER A 63 7.75 3.09 -10.51
CA SER A 63 8.99 2.33 -10.29
C SER A 63 8.87 1.26 -9.20
N PHE A 64 7.70 1.10 -8.59
CA PHE A 64 7.43 0.12 -7.52
C PHE A 64 8.28 0.19 -6.24
N GLU A 65 9.24 1.10 -6.15
CA GLU A 65 10.07 1.34 -4.96
C GLU A 65 9.32 1.94 -3.77
N GLN A 66 8.09 2.39 -3.96
CA GLN A 66 7.25 2.97 -2.91
C GLN A 66 6.41 1.89 -2.21
N GLY A 67 6.76 0.61 -2.40
CA GLY A 67 6.18 -0.54 -1.74
C GLY A 67 4.92 -1.08 -2.41
N PHE A 68 4.36 -2.11 -1.78
CA PHE A 68 3.18 -2.86 -2.23
C PHE A 68 2.20 -2.98 -1.06
N TYR A 69 0.92 -3.16 -1.38
CA TYR A 69 -0.10 -3.51 -0.40
C TYR A 69 -0.83 -4.77 -0.86
N HIS A 70 -1.32 -5.53 0.12
CA HIS A 70 -2.15 -6.70 -0.17
C HIS A 70 -3.57 -6.23 -0.56
N GLN A 71 -3.93 -6.44 -1.82
CA GLN A 71 -5.29 -6.26 -2.30
C GLN A 71 -6.03 -7.61 -2.28
N PRO A 72 -7.20 -7.71 -1.62
CA PRO A 72 -8.03 -8.91 -1.66
C PRO A 72 -8.27 -9.38 -3.10
N GLU A 73 -8.21 -10.70 -3.32
CA GLU A 73 -8.37 -11.35 -4.63
C GLU A 73 -7.21 -11.17 -5.63
N CYS A 74 -6.16 -10.44 -5.25
CA CYS A 74 -4.98 -10.22 -6.10
C CYS A 74 -3.65 -10.56 -5.43
N GLY A 75 -3.50 -10.32 -4.13
CA GLY A 75 -2.19 -10.40 -3.48
C GLY A 75 -1.49 -9.04 -3.51
N MET A 76 -0.19 -9.00 -3.75
CA MET A 76 0.62 -7.80 -3.58
C MET A 76 0.64 -6.94 -4.85
N VAL A 77 0.13 -5.72 -4.74
CA VAL A 77 0.06 -4.75 -5.82
C VAL A 77 0.77 -3.47 -5.40
N GLY A 78 1.51 -2.83 -6.32
CA GLY A 78 2.25 -1.61 -6.04
C GLY A 78 1.37 -0.54 -5.40
N ASN A 79 1.87 0.15 -4.38
CA ASN A 79 1.12 1.20 -3.69
C ASN A 79 0.59 2.25 -4.67
N GLY A 80 -0.71 2.54 -4.59
CA GLY A 80 -1.41 3.42 -5.53
C GLY A 80 -1.91 2.75 -6.82
N TRP A 81 -1.59 1.48 -7.06
CA TRP A 81 -2.12 0.69 -8.18
C TRP A 81 -3.24 -0.23 -7.69
N GLY A 82 -4.22 -0.51 -8.53
CA GLY A 82 -5.19 -1.59 -8.33
C GLY A 82 -4.94 -2.73 -9.32
N CYS A 83 -5.55 -3.88 -9.10
CA CYS A 83 -5.49 -5.05 -9.98
C CYS A 83 -6.84 -5.40 -10.62
N PHE A 84 -6.82 -6.21 -11.68
CA PHE A 84 -8.03 -6.78 -12.28
C PHE A 84 -7.74 -8.11 -12.99
N THR A 85 -8.69 -9.03 -12.91
CA THR A 85 -8.64 -10.30 -13.66
C THR A 85 -10.00 -10.65 -14.24
N ASN A 86 -10.04 -11.47 -15.29
CA ASN A 86 -11.27 -12.11 -15.77
C ASN A 86 -11.51 -13.51 -15.17
N GLY A 87 -10.75 -13.87 -14.12
CA GLY A 87 -10.85 -15.14 -13.40
C GLY A 87 -9.63 -16.04 -13.62
N GLY A 88 -9.65 -17.23 -13.00
CA GLY A 88 -8.51 -18.16 -12.98
C GLY A 88 -7.49 -17.86 -11.88
N ALA A 89 -6.39 -18.64 -11.83
CA ALA A 89 -5.32 -18.47 -10.86
C ALA A 89 -4.35 -17.37 -11.33
N ALA A 90 -4.79 -16.11 -11.21
CA ALA A 90 -3.94 -14.94 -11.36
C ALA A 90 -3.47 -14.45 -9.99
N VAL A 91 -2.18 -14.21 -9.84
CA VAL A 91 -1.56 -13.75 -8.58
C VAL A 91 -0.68 -12.54 -8.86
N TYR A 92 -0.68 -11.59 -7.95
CA TYR A 92 0.10 -10.36 -8.02
C TYR A 92 1.11 -10.37 -6.90
N GLY A 93 2.35 -10.01 -7.22
CA GLY A 93 3.49 -10.09 -6.33
C GLY A 93 4.50 -8.97 -6.57
N TYR A 94 5.56 -8.97 -5.78
CA TYR A 94 6.75 -8.19 -6.06
C TYR A 94 7.93 -9.15 -5.97
N TYR A 95 8.55 -9.40 -7.11
CA TYR A 95 9.56 -10.44 -7.29
C TYR A 95 9.13 -11.89 -7.05
N ASP A 96 9.82 -12.77 -7.77
CA ASP A 96 9.89 -14.20 -7.50
C ASP A 96 11.23 -14.40 -6.79
N ASP A 97 11.18 -14.55 -5.48
CA ASP A 97 12.29 -14.63 -4.51
C ASP A 97 13.14 -15.90 -4.66
N GLN A 98 12.76 -16.79 -5.57
CA GLN A 98 13.47 -18.02 -5.85
C GLN A 98 14.53 -17.88 -6.96
N TRP A 99 14.59 -16.74 -7.69
CA TRP A 99 15.42 -16.58 -8.90
C TRP A 99 16.09 -15.20 -9.03
N ASP A 100 16.94 -15.03 -10.04
CA ASP A 100 17.65 -13.77 -10.33
C ASP A 100 16.69 -12.58 -10.41
N ARG A 101 17.08 -11.45 -9.80
CA ARG A 101 16.24 -10.26 -9.72
C ARG A 101 15.92 -9.69 -11.11
N VAL A 102 14.63 -9.52 -11.37
CA VAL A 102 14.06 -8.94 -12.59
C VAL A 102 13.63 -7.48 -12.39
N VAL A 103 14.58 -6.57 -12.17
CA VAL A 103 14.40 -5.10 -12.00
C VAL A 103 14.78 -4.36 -13.28
N ALA A 104 14.09 -3.26 -13.61
CA ALA A 104 14.62 -2.28 -14.58
C ALA A 104 15.39 -1.16 -13.89
N ASP A 105 14.91 -0.72 -12.73
CA ASP A 105 15.55 0.28 -11.86
C ASP A 105 15.30 -0.11 -10.40
N GLY A 106 16.14 0.37 -9.49
CA GLY A 106 15.94 0.15 -8.06
C GLY A 106 15.97 -1.33 -7.62
N VAL A 107 15.00 -1.71 -6.79
CA VAL A 107 14.94 -2.96 -6.01
C VAL A 107 13.62 -3.73 -6.25
N HIS A 108 12.57 -3.09 -6.77
CA HIS A 108 11.18 -3.55 -6.86
C HIS A 108 10.63 -3.51 -8.30
N SER A 109 9.99 -4.58 -8.75
CA SER A 109 9.12 -4.59 -9.95
C SER A 109 7.82 -5.29 -9.60
N GLN A 110 6.74 -4.94 -10.29
CA GLN A 110 5.48 -5.65 -10.12
C GLN A 110 5.53 -6.97 -10.89
N LEU A 111 5.24 -8.07 -10.19
CA LEU A 111 4.98 -9.38 -10.78
C LEU A 111 3.46 -9.54 -11.00
N ILE A 112 3.09 -10.05 -12.18
CA ILE A 112 1.76 -10.55 -12.51
C ILE A 112 1.93 -11.99 -13.01
N GLU A 113 1.47 -12.95 -12.22
CA GLU A 113 1.49 -14.37 -12.52
C GLU A 113 0.11 -14.81 -13.03
N ILE A 114 0.08 -15.62 -14.11
CA ILE A 114 -1.09 -16.43 -14.47
C ILE A 114 -0.66 -17.89 -14.46
N ASN A 115 -1.16 -18.63 -13.48
CA ASN A 115 -0.84 -20.03 -13.25
C ASN A 115 -2.00 -20.93 -13.67
N THR A 116 -1.70 -21.97 -14.44
CA THR A 116 -2.67 -22.97 -14.87
C THR A 116 -2.19 -24.40 -14.59
N LYS A 117 -1.16 -24.56 -13.74
CA LYS A 117 -0.74 -25.88 -13.25
C LYS A 117 -1.84 -26.57 -12.46
N GLY A 118 -2.07 -27.84 -12.75
CA GLY A 118 -3.16 -28.63 -12.18
C GLY A 118 -4.56 -28.31 -12.71
N VAL A 119 -4.70 -27.42 -13.70
CA VAL A 119 -5.99 -27.11 -14.34
C VAL A 119 -6.11 -27.97 -15.60
N GLY A 120 -6.88 -29.05 -15.54
CA GLY A 120 -6.89 -30.10 -16.59
C GLY A 120 -7.68 -29.80 -17.88
N ALA A 121 -8.27 -28.61 -18.04
CA ALA A 121 -9.05 -28.25 -19.24
C ALA A 121 -8.53 -26.94 -19.88
N PRO A 122 -8.44 -26.87 -21.22
CA PRO A 122 -8.12 -25.61 -21.92
C PRO A 122 -9.14 -24.53 -21.57
N ASP A 123 -8.65 -23.35 -21.24
CA ASP A 123 -9.47 -22.24 -20.79
C ASP A 123 -9.67 -21.17 -21.89
N HIS A 124 -10.69 -20.34 -21.75
CA HIS A 124 -10.79 -19.11 -22.51
C HIS A 124 -9.61 -18.17 -22.18
N ASP A 125 -9.32 -17.22 -23.07
CA ASP A 125 -8.28 -16.20 -22.87
C ASP A 125 -8.32 -15.63 -21.45
N ARG A 126 -7.13 -15.58 -20.83
CA ARG A 126 -6.94 -15.07 -19.48
C ARG A 126 -6.31 -13.69 -19.51
N TYR A 127 -6.91 -12.79 -18.76
CA TYR A 127 -6.45 -11.42 -18.56
C TYR A 127 -6.20 -11.18 -17.08
N ALA A 128 -5.01 -10.71 -16.77
CA ALA A 128 -4.63 -10.19 -15.46
C ALA A 128 -3.88 -8.87 -15.68
N GLY A 129 -4.07 -7.89 -14.83
CA GLY A 129 -3.47 -6.58 -15.02
C GLY A 129 -3.54 -5.66 -13.83
N ILE A 130 -2.79 -4.57 -13.92
CA ILE A 130 -2.79 -3.49 -12.94
C ILE A 130 -3.31 -2.19 -13.56
N TYR A 131 -3.82 -1.29 -12.73
CA TYR A 131 -4.27 0.03 -13.17
C TYR A 131 -4.00 1.11 -12.14
N GLN A 132 -3.90 2.36 -12.58
CA GLN A 132 -3.86 3.52 -11.70
C GLN A 132 -4.67 4.66 -12.28
N THR A 133 -5.50 5.30 -11.46
CA THR A 133 -6.29 6.48 -11.83
C THR A 133 -5.64 7.72 -11.27
N VAL A 134 -5.31 8.68 -12.15
CA VAL A 134 -4.59 9.90 -11.79
C VAL A 134 -5.27 11.15 -12.36
N LYS A 135 -5.06 12.28 -11.68
CA LYS A 135 -5.44 13.59 -12.21
C LYS A 135 -4.51 14.00 -13.34
N VAL A 136 -5.09 14.59 -14.36
CA VAL A 136 -4.40 15.10 -15.54
C VAL A 136 -5.03 16.41 -15.98
N VAL A 137 -4.32 17.16 -16.82
CA VAL A 137 -4.88 18.32 -17.48
C VAL A 137 -5.74 17.84 -18.65
N ASP A 138 -7.02 18.21 -18.61
CA ASP A 138 -7.98 17.84 -19.65
C ASP A 138 -7.54 18.35 -21.04
N TRP A 139 -7.71 17.51 -22.06
CA TRP A 139 -7.31 17.70 -23.46
C TRP A 139 -5.80 17.84 -23.73
N GLU A 140 -4.94 17.53 -22.76
CA GLU A 140 -3.48 17.56 -22.94
C GLU A 140 -2.87 16.21 -23.35
N HIS A 141 -1.67 16.27 -23.90
CA HIS A 141 -0.91 15.12 -24.35
C HIS A 141 0.04 14.61 -23.26
N TYR A 142 0.10 13.28 -23.13
CA TYR A 142 0.97 12.58 -22.19
C TYR A 142 1.74 11.48 -22.92
N THR A 143 2.93 11.16 -22.41
CA THR A 143 3.73 10.01 -22.84
C THR A 143 3.69 8.95 -21.75
N LEU A 144 3.15 7.78 -22.07
CA LEU A 144 3.22 6.58 -21.24
C LEU A 144 4.48 5.80 -21.61
N SER A 145 5.33 5.49 -20.64
CA SER A 145 6.49 4.62 -20.82
C SER A 145 6.49 3.55 -19.73
N LEU A 146 7.00 2.35 -20.05
CA LEU A 146 7.24 1.28 -19.08
C LEU A 146 8.33 0.34 -19.58
N ARG A 147 8.86 -0.45 -18.67
CA ARG A 147 9.76 -1.57 -18.94
C ARG A 147 9.16 -2.86 -18.42
N GLY A 148 9.54 -3.98 -19.02
CA GLY A 148 9.14 -5.26 -18.47
C GLY A 148 9.62 -6.45 -19.28
N MET A 149 9.21 -7.62 -18.86
CA MET A 149 9.55 -8.87 -19.54
C MET A 149 8.49 -9.93 -19.33
N ILE A 150 8.57 -10.95 -20.19
CA ILE A 150 7.73 -12.13 -20.15
C ILE A 150 8.60 -13.32 -19.81
N ARG A 151 8.28 -14.04 -18.73
CA ARG A 151 8.91 -15.30 -18.37
C ARG A 151 7.87 -16.42 -18.34
N THR A 152 8.29 -17.65 -18.62
CA THR A 152 7.38 -18.79 -18.64
C THR A 152 8.10 -20.10 -18.29
N THR A 153 7.34 -21.08 -17.82
CA THR A 153 7.83 -22.45 -17.61
C THR A 153 7.76 -23.32 -18.87
N ASN A 154 7.15 -22.83 -19.96
CA ASN A 154 7.09 -23.51 -21.24
C ASN A 154 7.56 -22.57 -22.34
N MET A 155 8.77 -22.78 -22.85
CA MET A 155 9.35 -22.00 -23.95
C MET A 155 8.85 -22.43 -25.33
N GLU A 156 8.27 -23.63 -25.45
CA GLU A 156 7.76 -24.16 -26.71
C GLU A 156 6.32 -23.67 -27.00
N GLY A 157 5.89 -23.78 -28.26
CA GLY A 157 4.51 -23.44 -28.68
C GLY A 157 4.40 -22.14 -29.48
N ASP A 158 3.17 -21.64 -29.63
CA ASP A 158 2.89 -20.46 -30.45
C ASP A 158 3.58 -19.21 -29.87
N PRO A 159 4.45 -18.50 -30.63
CA PRO A 159 5.23 -17.35 -30.17
C PRO A 159 4.37 -16.12 -29.86
N TRP A 160 3.06 -16.21 -30.06
CA TRP A 160 2.10 -15.15 -29.86
C TRP A 160 1.06 -15.46 -28.78
N ARG A 161 1.21 -16.58 -28.05
CA ARG A 161 0.28 -17.00 -26.98
C ARG A 161 0.27 -16.06 -25.78
N TYR A 162 1.34 -15.30 -25.57
CA TYR A 162 1.46 -14.32 -24.50
C TYR A 162 1.63 -12.92 -25.07
N ARG A 163 0.89 -11.98 -24.50
CA ARG A 163 0.98 -10.55 -24.81
C ARG A 163 0.92 -9.71 -23.56
N VAL A 164 1.66 -8.62 -23.57
CA VAL A 164 1.44 -7.52 -22.65
C VAL A 164 0.83 -6.39 -23.45
N GLN A 165 -0.19 -5.74 -22.87
CA GLN A 165 -0.91 -4.67 -23.53
C GLN A 165 -1.13 -3.52 -22.57
N VAL A 166 -1.10 -2.31 -23.10
CA VAL A 166 -1.50 -1.10 -22.36
C VAL A 166 -2.80 -0.55 -22.92
N GLY A 167 -3.59 0.08 -22.07
CA GLY A 167 -4.82 0.75 -22.45
C GLY A 167 -5.15 1.86 -21.47
N TRP A 168 -6.13 2.69 -21.78
CA TRP A 168 -6.55 3.77 -20.89
C TRP A 168 -8.02 4.13 -21.05
N SER A 169 -8.62 4.67 -20.00
CA SER A 169 -9.98 5.21 -20.01
C SER A 169 -10.02 6.62 -19.41
N ALA A 170 -10.91 7.45 -19.92
CA ALA A 170 -11.16 8.79 -19.37
C ALA A 170 -12.08 8.73 -18.15
N GLY A 171 -11.84 9.62 -17.18
CA GLY A 171 -12.66 9.79 -15.99
C GLY A 171 -12.08 9.14 -14.71
N PRO A 172 -12.73 9.35 -13.55
CA PRO A 172 -12.17 9.01 -12.24
C PRO A 172 -12.48 7.58 -11.80
N HIS A 173 -13.19 6.79 -12.60
CA HIS A 173 -13.66 5.47 -12.23
C HIS A 173 -13.05 4.39 -13.11
N PRO A 174 -12.25 3.47 -12.55
CA PRO A 174 -11.62 2.42 -13.33
C PRO A 174 -12.67 1.42 -13.84
N LYS A 175 -12.66 1.13 -15.15
CA LYS A 175 -13.46 0.06 -15.76
C LYS A 175 -12.72 -0.59 -16.94
N TRP A 176 -11.85 -1.54 -16.64
CA TRP A 176 -11.01 -2.23 -17.64
C TRP A 176 -11.82 -2.93 -18.74
N SER A 177 -13.02 -3.45 -18.41
CA SER A 177 -13.89 -4.14 -19.37
C SER A 177 -14.48 -3.23 -20.45
N ALA A 178 -14.38 -1.90 -20.29
CA ALA A 178 -14.81 -0.92 -21.27
C ALA A 178 -13.66 -0.38 -22.14
N VAL A 179 -12.42 -0.76 -21.85
CA VAL A 179 -11.23 -0.32 -22.60
C VAL A 179 -11.20 -1.01 -23.96
N ASN A 180 -11.12 -0.25 -25.04
CA ASN A 180 -11.15 -0.73 -26.43
C ASN A 180 -9.92 -0.33 -27.26
N ASN A 181 -9.03 0.47 -26.68
CA ASN A 181 -7.81 1.04 -27.24
C ASN A 181 -6.56 0.30 -26.74
N TRP A 182 -6.64 -1.03 -26.62
CA TRP A 182 -5.49 -1.85 -26.21
C TRP A 182 -4.39 -1.78 -27.25
N ILE A 183 -3.19 -1.42 -26.82
CA ILE A 183 -1.97 -1.39 -27.61
C ILE A 183 -1.07 -2.52 -27.14
N ASP A 184 -0.62 -3.34 -28.08
CA ASP A 184 0.42 -4.34 -27.86
C ASP A 184 1.76 -3.66 -27.60
N VAL A 185 2.47 -4.09 -26.54
CA VAL A 185 3.77 -3.48 -26.21
C VAL A 185 4.92 -4.01 -27.07
N GLY A 186 4.71 -5.08 -27.85
CA GLY A 186 5.72 -5.61 -28.78
C GLY A 186 6.87 -6.38 -28.10
N TRP A 187 6.66 -6.88 -26.88
CA TRP A 187 7.63 -7.72 -26.19
C TRP A 187 7.51 -9.17 -26.68
N ASP A 188 8.18 -9.44 -27.81
CA ASP A 188 8.10 -10.73 -28.51
C ASP A 188 9.10 -11.78 -27.99
N THR A 189 10.03 -11.38 -27.11
CA THR A 189 11.02 -12.28 -26.51
C THR A 189 10.50 -12.86 -25.19
N TYR A 190 10.51 -14.18 -25.07
CA TYR A 190 10.21 -14.88 -23.82
C TYR A 190 11.51 -15.35 -23.16
N TYR A 191 11.51 -15.39 -21.84
CA TYR A 191 12.61 -15.94 -21.06
C TYR A 191 12.15 -17.16 -20.27
N GLU A 192 13.08 -18.07 -20.01
CA GLU A 192 12.85 -19.15 -19.06
C GLU A 192 12.60 -18.55 -17.69
N ARG A 193 11.61 -19.07 -16.97
CA ARG A 193 11.25 -18.58 -15.63
C ARG A 193 12.47 -18.45 -14.70
N THR A 194 13.33 -19.46 -14.72
CA THR A 194 14.50 -19.60 -13.83
C THR A 194 15.77 -18.93 -14.36
N SER A 195 15.76 -18.44 -15.60
CA SER A 195 16.91 -17.79 -16.24
C SER A 195 16.46 -16.56 -17.02
N PRO A 196 16.11 -15.46 -16.31
CA PRO A 196 15.57 -14.27 -16.93
C PRO A 196 16.62 -13.50 -17.74
N GLY A 197 16.16 -12.76 -18.77
CA GLY A 197 16.99 -11.83 -19.53
C GLY A 197 16.87 -10.39 -19.05
N GLY A 198 17.06 -9.42 -19.95
CA GLY A 198 16.85 -8.00 -19.67
C GLY A 198 15.41 -7.54 -19.91
N MET A 199 14.95 -6.52 -19.20
CA MET A 199 13.65 -5.90 -19.50
C MET A 199 13.69 -5.15 -20.83
N LEU A 200 12.58 -5.20 -21.55
CA LEU A 200 12.33 -4.49 -22.80
C LEU A 200 11.59 -3.18 -22.52
N ASP A 201 11.94 -2.12 -23.25
CA ASP A 201 11.30 -0.82 -23.18
C ASP A 201 10.01 -0.76 -24.02
N PHE A 202 9.05 0.06 -23.58
CA PHE A 202 7.91 0.49 -24.38
C PHE A 202 7.58 1.96 -24.08
N SER A 203 7.15 2.70 -25.11
CA SER A 203 6.62 4.05 -24.94
C SER A 203 5.55 4.37 -25.99
N THR A 204 4.50 5.09 -25.59
CA THR A 204 3.44 5.56 -26.49
C THR A 204 2.86 6.89 -26.03
N GLY A 205 2.37 7.68 -26.97
CA GLY A 205 1.65 8.93 -26.69
C GLY A 205 0.15 8.68 -26.54
N LEU A 206 -0.46 9.34 -25.55
CA LEU A 206 -1.91 9.35 -25.38
C LEU A 206 -2.42 10.77 -25.10
N LYS A 207 -3.73 10.96 -25.22
CA LYS A 207 -4.40 12.21 -24.92
C LYS A 207 -5.37 12.01 -23.76
N ALA A 208 -5.30 12.87 -22.76
CA ALA A 208 -6.27 12.91 -21.67
C ALA A 208 -7.56 13.57 -22.18
N GLU A 209 -8.68 12.83 -22.24
CA GLU A 209 -9.97 13.36 -22.69
C GLU A 209 -10.88 13.82 -21.53
N ALA A 210 -10.34 13.79 -20.30
CA ALA A 210 -10.97 14.26 -19.08
C ALA A 210 -9.91 14.75 -18.08
N ASP A 211 -10.35 15.29 -16.95
CA ASP A 211 -9.48 15.74 -15.84
C ASP A 211 -8.90 14.58 -14.99
N HIS A 212 -9.29 13.35 -15.30
CA HIS A 212 -8.73 12.11 -14.77
C HIS A 212 -8.54 11.10 -15.90
N ILE A 213 -7.50 10.28 -15.78
CA ILE A 213 -7.26 9.15 -16.67
C ILE A 213 -6.93 7.92 -15.83
N THR A 214 -7.43 6.77 -16.23
CA THR A 214 -6.97 5.47 -15.72
C THR A 214 -6.07 4.82 -16.75
N ILE A 215 -4.84 4.48 -16.37
CA ILE A 215 -3.91 3.66 -17.16
C ILE A 215 -4.09 2.20 -16.77
N TYR A 216 -4.09 1.31 -17.74
CA TYR A 216 -4.15 -0.14 -17.57
C TYR A 216 -2.94 -0.80 -18.23
N ILE A 217 -2.36 -1.77 -17.55
CA ILE A 217 -1.37 -2.69 -18.10
C ILE A 217 -1.90 -4.10 -17.86
N ARG A 218 -2.04 -4.90 -18.91
CA ARG A 218 -2.54 -6.27 -18.80
C ARG A 218 -1.63 -7.28 -19.47
N VAL A 219 -1.62 -8.47 -18.89
CA VAL A 219 -1.17 -9.71 -19.48
C VAL A 219 -2.36 -10.35 -20.19
N TRP A 220 -2.13 -10.90 -21.37
CA TRP A 220 -3.07 -11.66 -22.14
C TRP A 220 -2.45 -13.01 -22.48
N LYS A 221 -2.92 -14.05 -21.78
CA LYS A 221 -2.62 -15.45 -22.07
C LYS A 221 -3.71 -16.02 -22.96
N LYS A 222 -3.38 -16.33 -24.21
CA LYS A 222 -4.32 -16.88 -25.19
C LYS A 222 -4.56 -18.37 -24.95
N TRP A 223 -5.80 -18.78 -25.14
CA TRP A 223 -6.23 -20.19 -25.17
C TRP A 223 -6.02 -21.00 -23.89
N GLY A 224 -5.71 -20.34 -22.76
CA GLY A 224 -5.74 -20.95 -21.43
C GLY A 224 -5.07 -22.31 -21.35
N VAL A 225 -3.92 -22.48 -22.03
CA VAL A 225 -3.26 -23.79 -22.17
C VAL A 225 -2.96 -24.33 -20.77
N PRO A 226 -3.39 -25.57 -20.45
CA PRO A 226 -3.25 -26.13 -19.12
C PRO A 226 -1.79 -26.44 -18.78
N GLU A 227 -1.46 -26.58 -17.50
CA GLU A 227 -0.12 -26.94 -17.01
C GLU A 227 0.99 -25.91 -17.31
N GLU A 228 0.61 -24.68 -17.62
CA GLU A 228 1.55 -23.60 -17.90
C GLU A 228 1.51 -22.51 -16.84
N GLU A 229 2.63 -21.83 -16.71
CA GLU A 229 2.79 -20.66 -15.86
C GLU A 229 3.52 -19.57 -16.64
N ILE A 230 3.01 -18.35 -16.49
CA ILE A 230 3.58 -17.14 -17.07
C ILE A 230 3.72 -16.08 -15.99
N ASP A 231 4.89 -15.45 -15.99
CA ASP A 231 5.28 -14.39 -15.08
C ASP A 231 5.60 -13.15 -15.90
N ILE A 232 4.88 -12.06 -15.63
CA ILE A 232 5.18 -10.75 -16.20
C ILE A 232 5.74 -9.86 -15.11
N ASN A 233 6.94 -9.36 -15.35
CA ASN A 233 7.54 -8.32 -14.52
C ASN A 233 7.43 -6.99 -15.25
N VAL A 234 6.85 -5.97 -14.62
CA VAL A 234 6.80 -4.60 -15.14
C VAL A 234 7.39 -3.61 -14.14
N ASP A 235 8.05 -2.59 -14.67
CA ASP A 235 8.79 -1.61 -13.88
C ASP A 235 8.98 -0.29 -14.67
N ALA A 236 9.48 0.75 -14.00
CA ALA A 236 9.77 2.07 -14.55
C ALA A 236 8.59 2.69 -15.32
N ILE A 237 7.37 2.47 -14.85
CA ILE A 237 6.17 3.00 -15.46
C ILE A 237 6.09 4.51 -15.19
N SER A 238 5.84 5.29 -16.22
CA SER A 238 5.66 6.74 -16.10
C SER A 238 4.60 7.24 -17.07
N LEU A 239 3.81 8.23 -16.62
CA LEU A 239 2.93 9.01 -17.47
C LEU A 239 3.36 10.46 -17.36
N THR A 240 4.11 10.93 -18.34
CA THR A 240 4.73 12.26 -18.29
C THR A 240 3.97 13.26 -19.15
N GLY A 241 3.56 14.38 -18.57
CA GLY A 241 2.86 15.46 -19.27
C GLY A 241 2.64 16.67 -18.35
N PRO A 242 1.79 17.63 -18.74
CA PRO A 242 1.53 18.83 -17.94
C PRO A 242 1.04 18.51 -16.52
N ALA A 243 1.60 19.20 -15.53
CA ALA A 243 1.20 19.05 -14.13
C ALA A 243 -0.24 19.57 -13.89
N PRO A 244 -1.15 18.76 -13.31
CA PRO A 244 -2.52 19.19 -13.00
C PRO A 244 -2.61 20.22 -11.86
N TYR A 245 -1.51 20.40 -11.10
CA TYR A 245 -1.39 21.37 -10.01
C TYR A 245 -0.39 22.47 -10.36
N ALA A 246 -0.73 23.32 -11.33
CA ALA A 246 -0.10 24.64 -11.38
C ALA A 246 -0.69 25.52 -10.26
N PRO A 247 0.11 26.34 -9.56
CA PRO A 247 -0.40 27.27 -8.54
C PRO A 247 -1.23 28.36 -9.23
N PHE A 248 -2.52 28.11 -9.41
CA PHE A 248 -3.44 29.08 -9.97
C PHE A 248 -3.88 30.09 -8.90
N TRP A 249 -3.07 31.14 -8.72
CA TRP A 249 -3.64 32.46 -8.48
C TRP A 249 -4.36 32.90 -9.77
N LYS A 250 -5.69 32.76 -9.80
CA LYS A 250 -6.53 33.57 -10.70
C LYS A 250 -7.24 34.61 -9.83
N PRO A 251 -6.94 35.92 -9.97
CA PRO A 251 -7.70 36.93 -9.27
C PRO A 251 -9.10 37.02 -9.89
N SER A 252 -10.14 36.76 -9.12
CA SER A 252 -11.50 37.18 -9.48
C SER A 252 -11.61 38.72 -9.40
N PRO A 253 -12.35 39.37 -10.32
CA PRO A 253 -12.50 40.81 -10.33
C PRO A 253 -13.52 41.23 -9.27
N HIS A 254 -13.09 41.38 -8.02
CA HIS A 254 -13.86 42.11 -7.02
C HIS A 254 -13.27 43.50 -6.80
N LYS A 255 -14.15 44.47 -7.02
CA LYS A 255 -13.99 45.92 -6.89
C LYS A 255 -13.39 46.28 -5.52
N PRO A 256 -12.38 47.15 -5.42
CA PRO A 256 -11.80 47.49 -4.13
C PRO A 256 -12.79 48.33 -3.30
N ALA A 257 -13.03 47.90 -2.06
CA ALA A 257 -13.56 48.77 -1.02
C ALA A 257 -12.39 49.49 -0.34
N GLU A 258 -12.54 50.80 -0.11
CA GLU A 258 -11.52 51.65 0.52
C GLU A 258 -11.18 51.20 1.94
N PRO A 259 -9.89 51.27 2.35
CA PRO A 259 -9.48 50.95 3.71
C PRO A 259 -9.77 52.10 4.68
N PRO A 260 -10.15 51.81 5.94
CA PRO A 260 -10.30 52.83 6.97
C PRO A 260 -8.93 53.32 7.47
N VAL A 261 -8.85 54.63 7.70
CA VAL A 261 -7.68 55.34 8.22
C VAL A 261 -7.46 54.98 9.69
N TYR A 262 -6.27 54.44 10.02
CA TYR A 262 -5.82 54.24 11.39
C TYR A 262 -4.70 55.23 11.72
N HIS A 263 -4.93 56.12 12.70
CA HIS A 263 -3.90 57.02 13.23
C HIS A 263 -2.98 56.27 14.19
N LYS A 264 -1.67 56.27 13.90
CA LYS A 264 -0.61 55.73 14.77
C LYS A 264 -0.01 56.86 15.62
N PRO A 265 0.10 56.75 16.95
CA PRO A 265 0.85 57.71 17.75
C PRO A 265 2.36 57.45 17.66
N GLU A 266 3.14 58.52 17.54
CA GLU A 266 4.61 58.49 17.54
C GLU A 266 5.19 58.11 18.91
N ALA A 267 6.17 57.20 18.91
CA ALA A 267 7.01 56.89 20.07
C ALA A 267 8.42 57.49 19.87
N LYS A 268 8.94 58.14 20.90
CA LYS A 268 10.26 58.81 20.94
C LYS A 268 11.43 57.79 20.84
N PRO A 269 12.60 58.20 20.33
CA PRO A 269 13.73 57.29 20.12
C PRO A 269 14.56 57.12 21.40
N TYR A 270 14.85 55.87 21.77
CA TYR A 270 15.94 55.52 22.69
C TYR A 270 17.17 55.05 21.88
N PRO A 271 18.40 55.32 22.34
CA PRO A 271 19.61 54.90 21.65
C PRO A 271 19.85 53.39 21.84
N PRO A 272 20.48 52.70 20.87
CA PRO A 272 20.68 51.26 20.93
C PRO A 272 21.75 50.90 22.00
N PRO A 273 21.57 49.82 22.78
CA PRO A 273 22.65 49.28 23.58
C PRO A 273 23.69 48.60 22.68
N ALA A 274 24.97 48.87 22.95
CA ALA A 274 26.09 48.18 22.35
C ALA A 274 26.08 46.70 22.79
N HIS A 275 25.85 45.79 21.84
CA HIS A 275 26.07 44.37 22.07
C HIS A 275 27.55 44.02 21.77
N PRO A 276 28.26 43.33 22.68
CA PRO A 276 29.55 42.75 22.37
C PRO A 276 29.38 41.72 21.26
N GLY A 277 30.30 41.74 20.29
CA GLY A 277 30.24 40.95 19.06
C GLY A 277 29.99 39.48 19.35
N LYS A 278 29.01 38.90 18.65
CA LYS A 278 28.81 37.46 18.61
C LYS A 278 30.11 36.79 18.14
N PRO A 279 30.57 35.70 18.77
CA PRO A 279 31.63 34.89 18.18
C PRO A 279 31.19 34.47 16.78
N VAL A 280 31.98 34.83 15.77
CA VAL A 280 31.80 34.30 14.42
C VAL A 280 32.35 32.89 14.47
N TYR A 281 31.48 31.91 14.72
CA TYR A 281 31.82 30.52 14.45
C TYR A 281 31.92 30.36 12.93
N PRO A 282 32.96 29.70 12.42
CA PRO A 282 33.00 29.34 11.00
C PRO A 282 31.72 28.57 10.68
N ALA A 283 31.09 28.88 9.54
CA ALA A 283 29.97 28.10 9.05
C ALA A 283 30.42 26.63 8.99
N PRO A 284 29.69 25.69 9.61
CA PRO A 284 30.06 24.28 9.54
C PRO A 284 30.14 23.87 8.07
N GLU A 285 31.17 23.10 7.73
CA GLU A 285 31.31 22.58 6.38
C GLU A 285 30.01 21.85 5.98
N PRO A 286 29.51 22.06 4.74
CA PRO A 286 28.18 21.59 4.33
C PRO A 286 27.98 20.07 4.49
N ASP A 287 29.07 19.30 4.57
CA ASP A 287 29.05 17.84 4.71
C ASP A 287 29.01 17.34 6.16
N VAL A 288 29.06 18.22 7.16
CA VAL A 288 29.02 17.84 8.58
C VAL A 288 27.60 17.94 9.14
N CYS A 289 27.09 16.82 9.65
CA CYS A 289 25.76 16.73 10.27
C CYS A 289 25.83 16.96 11.78
N ALA A 290 26.21 18.20 12.12
CA ALA A 290 26.36 18.70 13.50
C ALA A 290 25.20 19.59 13.95
N GLY A 291 24.03 19.50 13.30
CA GLY A 291 22.80 20.15 13.77
C GLY A 291 22.37 19.66 15.16
N PRO A 292 21.37 20.31 15.77
CA PRO A 292 20.77 19.82 17.00
C PRO A 292 20.27 18.39 16.82
N GLU A 293 20.38 17.58 17.88
CA GLU A 293 19.70 16.28 17.95
C GLU A 293 18.21 16.51 17.74
N LEU A 294 17.51 15.67 16.98
CA LEU A 294 16.07 15.75 16.75
C LEU A 294 15.29 14.58 17.36
N VAL A 295 15.96 13.47 17.69
CA VAL A 295 15.34 12.32 18.34
C VAL A 295 15.32 12.54 19.85
N TYR A 296 14.14 12.39 20.45
CA TYR A 296 13.98 12.35 21.90
C TYR A 296 14.23 10.93 22.41
N ASN A 297 15.04 10.80 23.47
CA ASN A 297 15.31 9.53 24.14
C ASN A 297 15.77 8.40 23.19
N GLY A 298 16.63 8.73 22.22
CA GLY A 298 17.15 7.75 21.27
C GLY A 298 18.21 6.81 21.85
N GLY A 299 18.82 7.17 22.98
CA GLY A 299 19.66 6.29 23.81
C GLY A 299 18.93 5.68 25.00
N PHE A 300 17.60 5.79 25.06
CA PHE A 300 16.72 5.11 26.02
C PHE A 300 16.94 5.34 27.54
N GLU A 301 17.90 6.18 27.94
CA GLU A 301 18.20 6.50 29.34
C GLU A 301 17.12 7.34 30.06
N HIS A 302 16.14 7.91 29.35
CA HIS A 302 15.04 8.64 29.99
C HIS A 302 13.90 7.72 30.45
N GLY A 303 14.16 6.42 30.50
CA GLY A 303 13.24 5.40 30.93
C GLY A 303 12.22 5.04 29.85
N PHE A 304 11.21 4.27 30.27
CA PHE A 304 10.27 3.62 29.39
C PHE A 304 8.84 3.68 29.92
N ILE A 305 7.89 3.37 29.05
CA ILE A 305 6.46 3.33 29.36
C ILE A 305 5.91 1.90 29.15
N PRO A 306 5.05 1.40 30.06
CA PRO A 306 4.40 0.11 29.88
C PRO A 306 3.34 0.17 28.77
N THR A 307 3.20 -0.95 28.06
CA THR A 307 2.28 -1.14 26.92
C THR A 307 1.63 -2.53 27.02
N GLY A 308 0.72 -2.85 26.10
CA GLY A 308 0.11 -4.18 26.03
C GLY A 308 1.06 -5.30 25.58
N VAL A 309 2.27 -4.96 25.12
CA VAL A 309 3.26 -5.88 24.55
C VAL A 309 4.64 -5.72 25.22
N GLY A 310 4.65 -5.33 26.50
CA GLY A 310 5.88 -5.03 27.24
C GLY A 310 6.10 -3.54 27.39
N HIS A 311 7.31 -3.05 27.12
CA HIS A 311 7.69 -1.67 27.43
C HIS A 311 8.53 -0.98 26.36
N VAL A 312 8.21 0.28 26.12
CA VAL A 312 8.75 1.05 24.99
C VAL A 312 9.40 2.33 25.49
N GLY A 313 10.50 2.75 24.87
CA GLY A 313 11.25 3.93 25.26
C GLY A 313 10.34 5.14 25.44
N ARG A 314 10.51 5.90 26.52
CA ARG A 314 9.67 7.07 26.78
C ARG A 314 9.77 8.04 25.61
N GLY A 315 8.63 8.42 25.04
CA GLY A 315 8.55 9.28 23.84
C GLY A 315 8.54 8.52 22.51
N TRP A 316 8.62 7.20 22.52
CA TRP A 316 8.41 6.33 21.36
C TRP A 316 7.02 5.68 21.41
N GLY A 317 6.41 5.51 20.23
CA GLY A 317 5.29 4.59 20.03
C GLY A 317 5.78 3.24 19.50
N TYR A 318 4.89 2.25 19.44
CA TYR A 318 5.18 0.91 18.95
C TYR A 318 4.16 0.43 17.94
N PHE A 319 4.53 -0.57 17.15
CA PHE A 319 3.63 -1.25 16.23
C PHE A 319 4.07 -2.69 15.96
N THR A 320 3.10 -3.56 15.71
CA THR A 320 3.35 -4.95 15.32
C THR A 320 2.30 -5.41 14.31
N SER A 321 2.65 -6.38 13.46
CA SER A 321 1.71 -7.09 12.60
C SER A 321 0.82 -8.08 13.35
N GLY A 322 0.91 -8.15 14.69
CA GLY A 322 0.22 -9.12 15.54
C GLY A 322 1.07 -10.36 15.83
N GLY A 323 0.62 -11.22 16.76
CA GLY A 323 1.37 -12.39 17.25
C GLY A 323 2.17 -12.10 18.52
N ALA A 324 3.13 -12.97 18.86
CA ALA A 324 3.96 -12.90 20.06
C ALA A 324 5.15 -11.94 19.90
N ALA A 325 4.86 -10.66 19.62
CA ALA A 325 5.88 -9.61 19.69
C ALA A 325 5.96 -9.04 21.12
N ASN A 326 7.17 -8.84 21.64
CA ASN A 326 7.41 -8.30 22.97
C ASN A 326 8.46 -7.19 22.95
N TYR A 327 8.37 -6.25 23.89
CA TYR A 327 9.21 -5.06 23.96
C TYR A 327 9.85 -4.94 25.35
N GLY A 328 11.16 -4.70 25.40
CA GLY A 328 11.95 -4.63 26.64
C GLY A 328 13.10 -3.62 26.58
N TYR A 329 13.94 -3.60 27.62
CA TYR A 329 14.91 -2.52 27.89
C TYR A 329 16.36 -2.85 27.54
N TYR A 330 16.61 -4.11 27.25
CA TYR A 330 17.80 -4.78 26.77
C TYR A 330 17.50 -6.26 26.98
N ASP A 331 18.42 -7.14 26.64
CA ASP A 331 18.24 -8.54 26.99
C ASP A 331 18.38 -8.75 28.49
N GLU A 332 17.25 -8.88 29.20
CA GLU A 332 17.23 -9.06 30.66
C GLU A 332 17.67 -10.46 31.10
N GLN A 333 17.66 -11.42 30.17
CA GLN A 333 18.02 -12.81 30.41
C GLN A 333 19.51 -13.07 30.12
N TRP A 334 20.10 -12.33 29.19
CA TRP A 334 21.47 -12.51 28.70
C TRP A 334 22.36 -11.29 28.97
N GLN A 335 23.59 -11.31 28.44
CA GLN A 335 24.49 -10.17 28.58
C GLN A 335 23.86 -8.92 27.95
N ALA A 336 23.82 -7.82 28.70
CA ALA A 336 23.22 -6.57 28.26
C ALA A 336 23.80 -6.10 26.91
N VAL A 337 22.91 -5.88 25.94
CA VAL A 337 23.23 -5.40 24.59
C VAL A 337 22.91 -3.90 24.52
N VAL A 338 23.84 -3.09 25.00
CA VAL A 338 23.75 -1.62 25.07
C VAL A 338 25.01 -1.01 24.46
N ALA A 339 24.86 0.04 23.67
CA ALA A 339 25.98 0.75 23.07
C ALA A 339 26.58 1.79 24.01
N GLU A 340 25.74 2.58 24.68
CA GLU A 340 26.12 3.61 25.65
C GLU A 340 25.10 3.66 26.79
N GLY A 341 25.56 3.97 28.02
CA GLY A 341 24.65 4.04 29.17
C GLY A 341 24.27 2.67 29.73
N GLY A 342 23.04 2.54 30.21
CA GLY A 342 22.50 1.34 30.87
C GLY A 342 21.28 0.74 30.18
N HIS A 343 20.71 1.37 29.15
CA HIS A 343 19.45 0.96 28.52
C HIS A 343 19.52 0.96 26.99
N GLY A 344 18.79 0.04 26.36
CA GLY A 344 18.49 0.02 24.92
C GLY A 344 17.02 -0.35 24.68
N GLN A 345 16.53 -0.36 23.44
CA GLN A 345 15.24 -0.98 23.16
C GLN A 345 15.47 -2.39 22.64
N LEU A 346 14.87 -3.38 23.30
CA LEU A 346 14.71 -4.73 22.78
C LEU A 346 13.32 -4.87 22.14
N ILE A 347 13.27 -5.44 20.95
CA ILE A 347 12.06 -5.83 20.23
C ILE A 347 12.19 -7.30 19.85
N GLU A 348 11.28 -8.12 20.33
CA GLU A 348 11.26 -9.57 20.10
C GLU A 348 10.12 -9.90 19.14
N ILE A 349 10.40 -10.78 18.18
CA ILE A 349 9.40 -11.41 17.32
C ILE A 349 9.53 -12.91 17.52
N ASN A 350 8.53 -13.52 18.16
CA ASN A 350 8.54 -14.94 18.50
C ASN A 350 7.44 -15.70 17.71
N THR A 351 7.83 -16.83 17.11
CA THR A 351 6.94 -17.76 16.38
C THR A 351 6.96 -19.18 16.97
N ILE A 352 7.48 -19.36 18.18
CA ILE A 352 7.46 -20.61 18.94
C ILE A 352 6.02 -21.06 19.17
N ASP A 353 5.75 -22.31 18.77
CA ASP A 353 4.44 -22.96 18.84
C ASP A 353 3.32 -22.26 18.04
N ILE A 354 3.68 -21.35 17.13
CA ILE A 354 2.75 -20.69 16.21
C ILE A 354 2.73 -21.48 14.89
N PHE A 355 1.59 -22.10 14.59
CA PHE A 355 1.36 -22.86 13.35
C PHE A 355 0.02 -22.50 12.69
N PRO A 356 -0.07 -22.47 11.35
CA PRO A 356 1.01 -22.64 10.37
C PRO A 356 1.96 -21.41 10.32
N ALA A 357 3.07 -21.54 9.58
CA ALA A 357 3.97 -20.41 9.30
C ALA A 357 3.15 -19.20 8.81
N ASP A 358 3.19 -18.12 9.56
CA ASP A 358 2.54 -16.88 9.17
C ASP A 358 3.30 -16.23 8.01
N PRO A 359 2.70 -15.29 7.26
CA PRO A 359 3.48 -14.39 6.42
C PRO A 359 4.43 -13.55 7.31
N ASP A 360 5.32 -12.80 6.65
CA ASP A 360 6.27 -11.89 7.28
C ASP A 360 5.76 -11.19 8.55
N ARG A 361 6.62 -11.17 9.58
CA ARG A 361 6.32 -10.56 10.87
C ARG A 361 7.12 -9.28 11.03
N TYR A 362 6.42 -8.24 11.49
CA TYR A 362 7.00 -6.93 11.73
C TYR A 362 6.72 -6.49 13.17
N ALA A 363 7.75 -5.95 13.81
CA ALA A 363 7.62 -5.24 15.07
C ALA A 363 8.61 -4.08 15.08
N GLY A 364 8.16 -2.91 15.56
CA GLY A 364 8.97 -1.70 15.51
C GLY A 364 8.53 -0.62 16.47
N ILE A 365 9.30 0.46 16.48
CA ILE A 365 9.04 1.69 17.22
C ILE A 365 8.97 2.88 16.27
N TYR A 366 8.29 3.94 16.69
CA TYR A 366 8.22 5.18 15.91
C TYR A 366 8.25 6.43 16.79
N GLN A 367 8.70 7.54 16.22
CA GLN A 367 8.67 8.84 16.88
C GLN A 367 8.33 9.94 15.87
N ARG A 368 7.50 10.90 16.31
CA ARG A 368 7.23 12.12 15.54
C ARG A 368 8.40 13.07 15.70
N ILE A 369 8.97 13.50 14.59
CA ILE A 369 10.09 14.44 14.51
C ILE A 369 9.58 15.73 13.88
N GLY A 370 9.74 16.85 14.58
CA GLY A 370 9.38 18.17 14.08
C GLY A 370 10.60 19.05 13.80
N HIS A 371 10.34 20.27 13.32
CA HIS A 371 11.35 21.30 13.07
C HIS A 371 12.41 20.92 12.03
N LEU A 372 12.06 20.04 11.10
CA LEU A 372 12.88 19.84 9.90
C LEU A 372 12.73 21.02 8.95
N HIS A 373 13.72 21.23 8.10
CA HIS A 373 13.64 22.15 6.98
C HIS A 373 13.39 21.34 5.70
N PRO A 374 12.22 21.48 5.05
CA PRO A 374 11.95 20.79 3.79
C PRO A 374 13.05 21.04 2.76
N GLY A 375 13.55 19.99 2.12
CA GLY A 375 14.64 20.07 1.16
C GLY A 375 16.06 20.09 1.77
N ALA A 376 16.20 20.19 3.09
CA ALA A 376 17.49 20.07 3.76
C ALA A 376 17.85 18.59 4.01
N THR A 377 19.15 18.31 4.07
CA THR A 377 19.70 16.97 4.32
C THR A 377 19.87 16.73 5.81
N TYR A 378 19.46 15.54 6.25
CA TYR A 378 19.61 15.05 7.61
C TYR A 378 20.34 13.71 7.61
N GLU A 379 21.10 13.43 8.66
CA GLU A 379 21.74 12.14 8.90
C GLU A 379 21.02 11.42 10.04
N LEU A 380 20.44 10.26 9.75
CA LEU A 380 20.00 9.29 10.74
C LEU A 380 21.19 8.39 11.08
N SER A 381 21.44 8.20 12.36
CA SER A 381 22.42 7.24 12.85
C SER A 381 21.88 6.45 14.02
N LEU A 382 22.27 5.18 14.15
CA LEU A 382 21.92 4.34 15.29
C LEU A 382 22.92 3.21 15.47
N ARG A 383 22.80 2.51 16.58
CA ARG A 383 23.43 1.22 16.81
C ARG A 383 22.37 0.16 17.03
N GLY A 384 22.61 -1.02 16.49
CA GLY A 384 21.65 -2.11 16.61
C GLY A 384 22.28 -3.48 16.43
N LEU A 385 21.53 -4.49 16.83
CA LEU A 385 21.95 -5.89 16.74
C LEU A 385 20.72 -6.75 16.43
N LEU A 386 20.82 -7.58 15.40
CA LEU A 386 19.88 -8.67 15.15
C LEU A 386 20.45 -9.96 15.71
N ARG A 387 19.61 -10.70 16.44
CA ARG A 387 19.91 -12.04 16.93
C ARG A 387 18.74 -12.97 16.67
N GLY A 388 19.00 -14.26 16.58
CA GLY A 388 17.90 -15.22 16.53
C GLY A 388 18.34 -16.67 16.44
N GLU A 389 17.37 -17.56 16.62
CA GLU A 389 17.57 -19.01 16.51
C GLU A 389 17.44 -19.43 15.04
N GLY A 390 18.35 -20.28 14.54
CA GLY A 390 18.39 -20.69 13.12
C GLY A 390 18.90 -19.62 12.13
N GLY A 391 19.30 -18.43 12.59
CA GLY A 391 19.88 -17.38 11.73
C GLY A 391 21.24 -17.75 11.12
N GLU A 392 21.94 -18.76 11.65
CA GLU A 392 23.17 -19.30 11.08
C GLU A 392 22.95 -20.10 9.80
N GLU A 393 21.75 -20.67 9.63
CA GLU A 393 21.37 -21.46 8.45
C GLU A 393 20.87 -20.59 7.30
N ASP A 394 20.32 -19.40 7.61
CA ASP A 394 19.82 -18.45 6.62
C ASP A 394 20.07 -16.98 7.06
N PRO A 395 21.10 -16.32 6.50
CA PRO A 395 21.46 -14.96 6.86
C PRO A 395 20.46 -13.89 6.36
N TYR A 396 19.49 -14.26 5.52
CA TYR A 396 18.51 -13.32 4.96
C TYR A 396 17.18 -13.32 5.71
N ARG A 397 17.02 -14.21 6.69
CA ARG A 397 15.79 -14.45 7.47
C ARG A 397 15.32 -13.24 8.29
N PHE A 398 16.27 -12.43 8.76
CA PHE A 398 15.98 -11.24 9.57
C PHE A 398 16.54 -10.01 8.89
N GLU A 399 15.77 -8.94 8.90
CA GLU A 399 16.19 -7.64 8.40
C GLU A 399 15.76 -6.54 9.37
N ALA A 400 16.62 -5.54 9.55
CA ALA A 400 16.26 -4.33 10.26
C ALA A 400 16.00 -3.24 9.21
N GLN A 401 14.94 -2.46 9.39
CA GLN A 401 14.56 -1.40 8.46
C GLN A 401 14.22 -0.11 9.16
N TRP A 402 14.40 1.01 8.47
CA TRP A 402 13.88 2.31 8.87
C TRP A 402 13.06 2.93 7.73
N GLY A 403 12.20 3.88 8.05
CA GLY A 403 11.38 4.60 7.08
C GLY A 403 10.73 5.80 7.72
N PHE A 404 9.98 6.59 6.95
CA PHE A 404 9.25 7.73 7.50
C PHE A 404 8.02 8.12 6.70
N ASN A 405 6.99 8.59 7.40
CA ASN A 405 5.86 9.30 6.78
C ASN A 405 6.05 10.82 6.91
N PRO A 406 5.75 11.63 5.87
CA PRO A 406 5.69 13.08 6.03
C PRO A 406 4.51 13.49 6.93
N GLY A 407 4.72 14.49 7.78
CA GLY A 407 3.72 14.99 8.74
C GLY A 407 3.61 14.13 10.00
N TYR A 408 2.38 13.86 10.44
CA TYR A 408 2.07 13.23 11.74
C TYR A 408 1.53 11.81 11.66
N ASP A 409 1.59 11.18 10.48
CA ASP A 409 0.99 9.89 10.26
C ASP A 409 1.79 8.76 10.93
N THR A 410 1.23 8.23 12.01
CA THR A 410 1.83 7.17 12.83
C THR A 410 1.46 5.76 12.36
N ASP A 411 0.73 5.62 11.26
CA ASP A 411 0.40 4.32 10.71
C ASP A 411 1.57 3.78 9.89
N TRP A 412 2.28 2.83 10.48
CA TRP A 412 3.44 2.18 9.89
C TRP A 412 3.10 1.46 8.58
N THR A 413 1.84 1.06 8.37
CA THR A 413 1.40 0.39 7.13
C THR A 413 1.37 1.34 5.94
N ARG A 414 1.39 2.66 6.19
CA ARG A 414 1.46 3.70 5.16
C ARG A 414 2.88 4.17 4.85
N VAL A 415 3.88 3.63 5.54
CA VAL A 415 5.31 3.91 5.27
C VAL A 415 5.68 3.26 3.95
N SER A 416 5.96 4.10 2.96
CA SER A 416 6.24 3.68 1.58
C SER A 416 7.74 3.64 1.26
N ASN A 417 8.61 4.07 2.15
CA ASN A 417 10.03 4.29 1.92
C ASN A 417 10.93 3.49 2.89
N TRP A 418 10.55 2.24 3.17
CA TRP A 418 11.36 1.35 4.00
C TRP A 418 12.73 1.11 3.36
N GLN A 419 13.79 1.24 4.14
CA GLN A 419 15.16 1.01 3.76
C GLN A 419 15.82 0.04 4.72
N GLY A 420 16.52 -0.95 4.17
CA GLY A 420 17.32 -1.90 4.93
C GLY A 420 18.47 -1.23 5.68
N MET A 421 18.71 -1.70 6.89
CA MET A 421 19.82 -1.30 7.74
C MET A 421 20.80 -2.45 7.84
N ASP A 422 21.99 -2.27 7.25
CA ASP A 422 23.09 -3.21 7.45
C ASP A 422 23.67 -2.99 8.86
N LEU A 423 23.31 -3.89 9.78
CA LEU A 423 23.79 -3.91 11.16
C LEU A 423 24.91 -4.94 11.37
N GLY A 424 25.43 -5.51 10.28
CA GLY A 424 26.43 -6.57 10.32
C GLY A 424 25.83 -7.97 10.49
N LYS A 425 26.64 -8.88 11.03
CA LYS A 425 26.28 -10.30 11.19
C LYS A 425 25.10 -10.45 12.15
N ILE A 426 24.19 -11.38 11.84
CA ILE A 426 23.17 -11.87 12.78
C ILE A 426 23.83 -12.83 13.77
N TYR A 427 23.69 -12.57 15.07
CA TYR A 427 24.31 -13.39 16.11
C TYR A 427 23.34 -14.42 16.70
N PRO A 428 23.83 -15.52 17.28
CA PRO A 428 23.01 -16.38 18.13
C PRO A 428 22.43 -15.59 19.29
N ARG A 429 21.20 -15.93 19.74
CA ARG A 429 20.58 -15.27 20.89
C ARG A 429 21.44 -15.37 22.16
N THR A 430 22.01 -16.55 22.39
CA THR A 430 22.81 -16.88 23.58
C THR A 430 24.22 -16.31 23.57
N GLU A 431 24.73 -15.87 22.43
CA GLU A 431 26.07 -15.27 22.28
C GLU A 431 25.98 -13.94 21.54
N PRO A 432 25.49 -12.87 22.20
CA PRO A 432 25.35 -11.57 21.57
C PRO A 432 26.71 -11.01 21.14
N GLY A 433 26.79 -10.58 19.89
CA GLY A 433 27.91 -9.83 19.35
C GLY A 433 27.88 -8.34 19.70
N PRO A 434 28.88 -7.57 19.22
CA PRO A 434 28.85 -6.11 19.33
C PRO A 434 27.70 -5.52 18.50
N LEU A 435 27.08 -4.43 18.97
CA LEU A 435 26.10 -3.69 18.16
C LEU A 435 26.79 -3.12 16.90
N GLY A 436 26.19 -3.38 15.74
CA GLY A 436 26.52 -2.72 14.49
C GLY A 436 26.22 -1.23 14.53
N SER A 437 26.80 -0.48 13.59
CA SER A 437 26.53 0.95 13.42
C SER A 437 25.93 1.19 12.04
N TYR A 438 24.83 1.92 11.99
CA TYR A 438 24.17 2.31 10.75
C TYR A 438 24.09 3.83 10.66
N LYS A 439 24.37 4.36 9.47
CA LYS A 439 24.24 5.79 9.14
C LYS A 439 23.71 5.96 7.74
N VAL A 440 22.78 6.90 7.58
CA VAL A 440 22.19 7.23 6.28
C VAL A 440 21.81 8.70 6.23
N ARG A 441 21.89 9.29 5.04
CA ARG A 441 21.45 10.66 4.80
C ARG A 441 20.20 10.67 3.94
N PHE A 442 19.25 11.54 4.28
CA PHE A 442 18.05 11.76 3.48
C PHE A 442 17.65 13.22 3.45
N THR A 443 16.86 13.59 2.45
CA THR A 443 16.30 14.94 2.32
C THR A 443 14.93 14.98 2.99
N ALA A 444 14.74 15.92 3.91
CA ALA A 444 13.47 16.07 4.61
C ALA A 444 12.35 16.45 3.62
N PRO A 445 11.26 15.67 3.52
CA PRO A 445 10.17 15.95 2.59
C PRO A 445 9.25 17.07 3.07
N ALA A 446 9.23 17.31 4.39
CA ALA A 446 8.35 18.24 5.07
C ALA A 446 9.05 18.74 6.34
N SER A 447 8.43 19.70 7.02
CA SER A 447 8.97 20.23 8.28
C SER A 447 8.78 19.29 9.46
N GLU A 448 8.03 18.21 9.25
CA GLU A 448 7.71 17.19 10.23
C GLU A 448 7.64 15.84 9.53
N ILE A 449 8.08 14.80 10.22
CA ILE A 449 7.97 13.41 9.80
C ILE A 449 7.60 12.52 10.99
N VAL A 450 7.09 11.33 10.73
CA VAL A 450 7.12 10.23 11.70
C VAL A 450 8.21 9.26 11.26
N LEU A 451 9.25 9.14 12.07
CA LEU A 451 10.34 8.19 11.87
C LEU A 451 9.92 6.83 12.42
N PHE A 452 10.12 5.78 11.64
CA PHE A 452 9.84 4.39 12.02
C PHE A 452 11.11 3.55 11.91
N ILE A 453 11.27 2.62 12.84
CA ILE A 453 12.35 1.63 12.86
C ILE A 453 11.72 0.27 13.21
N ARG A 454 12.00 -0.79 12.44
CA ARG A 454 11.42 -2.12 12.66
C ARG A 454 12.42 -3.26 12.44
N GLY A 455 12.15 -4.36 13.12
CA GLY A 455 12.64 -5.68 12.72
C GLY A 455 11.62 -6.34 11.78
N TRP A 456 12.14 -7.13 10.84
CA TRP A 456 11.39 -7.88 9.85
C TRP A 456 11.88 -9.32 9.86
N MET A 457 11.02 -10.22 10.34
CA MET A 457 11.22 -11.66 10.21
C MET A 457 10.53 -12.13 8.94
N LYS A 458 11.31 -12.63 7.99
CA LYS A 458 10.83 -13.07 6.68
C LYS A 458 10.34 -14.52 6.73
N TRP A 459 9.33 -14.83 5.92
CA TRP A 459 8.82 -16.19 5.68
C TRP A 459 8.19 -16.87 6.89
N GLY A 460 7.77 -16.09 7.91
CA GLY A 460 7.18 -16.50 9.20
C GLY A 460 7.46 -17.94 9.62
N VAL A 461 8.74 -18.27 9.62
CA VAL A 461 9.27 -19.56 10.04
C VAL A 461 8.76 -19.88 11.43
N THR A 462 8.17 -21.06 11.60
CA THR A 462 7.64 -21.51 12.90
C THR A 462 8.78 -21.91 13.82
N ASN A 463 8.61 -21.79 15.13
CA ASN A 463 9.61 -22.18 16.13
C ASN A 463 10.92 -21.40 16.05
N VAL A 464 10.83 -20.10 15.76
CA VAL A 464 11.97 -19.20 15.70
C VAL A 464 11.69 -17.95 16.52
N GLU A 465 12.73 -17.42 17.15
CA GLU A 465 12.68 -16.10 17.78
C GLU A 465 13.76 -15.20 17.20
N MET A 466 13.37 -13.96 16.92
CA MET A 466 14.25 -12.88 16.48
C MET A 466 14.25 -11.78 17.54
N ASP A 467 15.45 -11.40 17.98
CA ASP A 467 15.68 -10.27 18.88
C ASP A 467 16.29 -9.13 18.07
N PHE A 468 15.70 -7.95 18.19
CA PHE A 468 16.20 -6.73 17.60
C PHE A 468 16.50 -5.71 18.68
N ASN A 469 17.78 -5.50 18.96
CA ASN A 469 18.26 -4.51 19.91
C ASN A 469 18.61 -3.20 19.20
N LEU A 470 18.21 -2.08 19.78
CA LEU A 470 18.42 -0.73 19.29
C LEU A 470 18.97 0.16 20.39
N ASP A 471 19.92 1.03 20.04
CA ASP A 471 20.45 2.04 20.94
C ASP A 471 21.03 3.23 20.16
N THR A 472 21.23 4.37 20.81
CA THR A 472 21.90 5.57 20.28
C THR A 472 21.27 6.12 18.99
N ILE A 473 19.95 6.02 18.85
CA ILE A 473 19.22 6.57 17.69
C ILE A 473 19.34 8.10 17.71
N SER A 474 19.83 8.67 16.61
CA SER A 474 20.14 10.09 16.48
C SER A 474 19.76 10.58 15.08
N LEU A 475 19.16 11.77 15.00
CA LEU A 475 18.83 12.45 13.76
C LEU A 475 19.32 13.89 13.81
N ARG A 476 20.25 14.28 12.93
CA ARG A 476 20.85 15.62 12.93
C ARG A 476 20.89 16.22 11.54
N GLY A 477 20.61 17.53 11.45
CA GLY A 477 20.70 18.26 10.18
C GLY A 477 22.15 18.52 9.75
N CYS A 478 22.40 18.44 8.45
CA CYS A 478 23.69 18.74 7.83
C CYS A 478 23.86 20.25 7.59
N GLY A 479 25.09 20.75 7.68
CA GLY A 479 25.39 22.18 7.60
C GLY A 479 24.87 23.00 8.78
N GLY A 480 24.61 22.36 9.93
CA GLY A 480 24.15 23.02 11.17
C GLY A 480 22.68 23.47 11.14
N ILE A 481 21.89 22.98 10.18
CA ILE A 481 20.45 23.28 10.04
C ILE A 481 19.65 22.45 11.06
N GLY A 482 18.58 23.03 11.61
CA GLY A 482 17.65 22.35 12.53
C GLY A 482 17.15 23.27 13.65
N GLY A 483 15.90 23.06 14.07
CA GLY A 483 15.34 23.70 15.26
C GLY A 483 15.65 22.93 16.55
N PRO A 484 15.56 23.56 17.73
CA PRO A 484 15.67 22.84 19.00
C PRO A 484 14.55 21.81 19.15
N VAL A 485 14.85 20.64 19.73
CA VAL A 485 13.83 19.69 20.19
C VAL A 485 13.08 20.34 21.33
N TYR A 486 11.81 20.61 21.11
CA TYR A 486 10.90 20.72 22.24
C TYR A 486 10.42 19.31 22.54
N PRO A 487 10.52 18.83 23.80
CA PRO A 487 9.84 17.60 24.17
C PRO A 487 8.36 17.83 23.87
N TYR A 488 7.85 17.23 22.79
CA TYR A 488 6.42 17.12 22.64
C TYR A 488 5.98 16.29 23.85
N PRO A 489 4.99 16.76 24.63
CA PRO A 489 4.57 16.01 25.80
C PRO A 489 4.28 14.57 25.36
N PRO A 490 4.71 13.55 26.14
CA PRO A 490 4.15 12.23 25.94
C PRO A 490 2.64 12.43 25.95
N TYR A 491 1.93 11.76 25.03
CA TYR A 491 0.47 11.64 25.00
C TYR A 491 -0.21 12.47 26.09
N PRO A 492 -0.94 13.56 25.79
CA PRO A 492 -1.59 14.29 26.86
C PRO A 492 -2.33 13.28 27.72
N GLU A 493 -1.96 13.21 29.00
CA GLU A 493 -2.77 12.52 29.99
C GLU A 493 -4.22 12.91 29.72
N PRO A 494 -5.16 11.97 29.80
CA PRO A 494 -6.52 12.14 29.30
C PRO A 494 -7.05 13.52 29.71
N TYR A 495 -7.20 14.43 28.73
CA TYR A 495 -7.60 15.79 29.02
C TYR A 495 -8.94 15.78 29.80
N PRO A 496 -9.10 16.66 30.80
CA PRO A 496 -10.28 16.70 31.64
C PRO A 496 -11.55 16.91 30.81
N SER A 497 -12.53 16.06 31.06
CA SER A 497 -13.82 16.01 30.38
C SER A 497 -14.55 17.36 30.41
N TYR A 498 -14.80 17.92 29.23
CA TYR A 498 -15.90 18.87 29.02
C TYR A 498 -16.93 18.28 28.06
N PRO A 499 -18.24 18.52 28.31
CA PRO A 499 -19.31 17.69 27.81
C PRO A 499 -19.75 18.14 26.41
N TYR A 500 -19.53 17.29 25.41
CA TYR A 500 -20.33 17.24 24.19
C TYR A 500 -21.16 15.95 24.21
N PRO A 501 -22.33 15.96 23.57
CA PRO A 501 -23.48 15.14 23.94
C PRO A 501 -23.11 13.66 23.85
N HIS A 502 -23.32 12.98 24.97
CA HIS A 502 -23.06 11.57 25.15
C HIS A 502 -23.67 10.76 23.99
N LYS A 503 -22.81 10.29 23.09
CA LYS A 503 -22.96 8.93 22.58
C LYS A 503 -23.10 8.05 23.82
N PRO A 504 -24.20 7.27 23.98
CA PRO A 504 -24.41 6.49 25.19
C PRO A 504 -23.15 5.66 25.45
N ALA A 505 -22.73 5.64 26.72
CA ALA A 505 -21.62 4.82 27.18
C ALA A 505 -21.78 3.41 26.59
N PRO A 506 -20.70 2.75 26.13
CA PRO A 506 -20.77 1.32 25.88
C PRO A 506 -21.36 0.69 27.15
N PRO A 507 -22.38 -0.18 27.01
CA PRO A 507 -23.00 -0.78 28.18
C PRO A 507 -21.91 -1.39 29.03
N VAL A 508 -22.01 -1.18 30.35
CA VAL A 508 -21.30 -2.02 31.31
C VAL A 508 -21.61 -3.46 30.90
N ILE A 509 -20.61 -4.17 30.38
CA ILE A 509 -20.77 -5.56 29.99
C ILE A 509 -20.82 -6.30 31.32
N ASP A 510 -22.02 -6.49 31.85
CA ASP A 510 -22.27 -7.61 32.77
C ASP A 510 -21.64 -8.85 32.12
N PRO A 511 -20.90 -9.69 32.88
CA PRO A 511 -20.18 -10.83 32.31
C PRO A 511 -21.10 -11.57 31.34
N ILE A 512 -20.68 -11.61 30.07
CA ILE A 512 -21.48 -12.19 28.99
C ILE A 512 -21.86 -13.61 29.46
N PRO A 513 -23.14 -13.95 29.59
CA PRO A 513 -23.52 -15.28 30.03
C PRO A 513 -22.99 -16.28 29.01
N VAL A 514 -22.04 -17.09 29.45
CA VAL A 514 -21.45 -18.19 28.70
C VAL A 514 -22.27 -19.45 28.95
N CYS A 515 -22.42 -20.28 27.91
CA CYS A 515 -22.95 -21.63 28.07
C CYS A 515 -22.01 -22.66 27.50
N GLU A 516 -22.19 -23.89 27.97
CA GLU A 516 -21.46 -25.05 27.51
C GLU A 516 -22.27 -25.81 26.45
N TYR A 517 -21.61 -26.19 25.36
CA TYR A 517 -22.15 -27.08 24.32
C TYR A 517 -21.25 -28.30 24.17
N VAL A 518 -21.79 -29.49 24.38
CA VAL A 518 -21.05 -30.75 24.19
C VAL A 518 -21.15 -31.18 22.73
N ILE A 519 -20.01 -31.29 22.06
CA ILE A 519 -19.90 -31.69 20.66
C ILE A 519 -20.46 -33.09 20.46
N ARG A 520 -21.36 -33.25 19.49
CA ARG A 520 -22.04 -34.50 19.15
C ARG A 520 -21.42 -35.14 17.90
N PRO A 521 -21.61 -36.45 17.67
CA PRO A 521 -21.18 -37.07 16.42
C PRO A 521 -21.73 -36.32 15.21
N GLY A 522 -20.85 -35.94 14.29
CA GLY A 522 -21.20 -35.22 13.06
C GLY A 522 -21.23 -33.69 13.20
N ASP A 523 -21.01 -33.12 14.39
CA ASP A 523 -20.88 -31.66 14.51
C ASP A 523 -19.57 -31.16 13.89
N THR A 524 -19.65 -30.02 13.19
CA THR A 524 -18.47 -29.23 12.78
C THR A 524 -18.45 -27.88 13.49
N LEU A 525 -17.26 -27.29 13.67
CA LEU A 525 -17.14 -26.00 14.35
C LEU A 525 -17.82 -24.87 13.56
N SER A 526 -17.86 -24.99 12.22
CA SER A 526 -18.61 -24.10 11.32
C SER A 526 -20.11 -24.16 11.52
N GLU A 527 -20.69 -25.36 11.63
CA GLU A 527 -22.14 -25.52 11.82
C GLU A 527 -22.55 -25.12 13.24
N ILE A 528 -21.72 -25.41 14.25
CA ILE A 528 -21.95 -24.95 15.63
C ILE A 528 -21.90 -23.41 15.67
N ALA A 529 -20.85 -22.79 15.12
CA ALA A 529 -20.71 -21.33 15.09
C ALA A 529 -21.90 -20.67 14.38
N GLN A 530 -22.30 -21.19 13.22
CA GLN A 530 -23.48 -20.73 12.49
C GLN A 530 -24.77 -20.90 13.31
N ARG A 531 -24.98 -22.06 13.95
CA ARG A 531 -26.16 -22.37 14.77
C ARG A 531 -26.33 -21.40 15.94
N PHE A 532 -25.22 -20.96 16.53
CA PHE A 532 -25.20 -20.05 17.68
C PHE A 532 -24.95 -18.58 17.30
N GLY A 533 -24.88 -18.26 16.01
CA GLY A 533 -24.73 -16.88 15.53
C GLY A 533 -23.38 -16.24 15.87
N VAL A 534 -22.33 -17.03 16.04
CA VAL A 534 -20.96 -16.58 16.35
C VAL A 534 -20.02 -16.93 15.19
N SER A 535 -18.88 -16.23 15.07
CA SER A 535 -17.91 -16.60 14.03
C SER A 535 -17.10 -17.82 14.46
N VAL A 536 -16.65 -18.64 13.50
CA VAL A 536 -15.77 -19.79 13.78
C VAL A 536 -14.49 -19.33 14.49
N LYS A 537 -13.92 -18.20 14.07
CA LYS A 537 -12.73 -17.61 14.68
C LYS A 537 -12.94 -17.22 16.14
N GLU A 538 -14.10 -16.66 16.47
CA GLU A 538 -14.47 -16.27 17.84
C GLU A 538 -14.74 -17.49 18.72
N LEU A 539 -15.42 -18.50 18.17
CA LEU A 539 -15.65 -19.78 18.85
C LEU A 539 -14.36 -20.54 19.13
N MET A 540 -13.42 -20.53 18.18
CA MET A 540 -12.07 -21.06 18.32
C MET A 540 -11.28 -20.36 19.42
N TYR A 541 -11.27 -19.02 19.38
CA TYR A 541 -10.57 -18.19 20.35
C TYR A 541 -11.09 -18.43 21.78
N LEU A 542 -12.41 -18.47 21.97
CA LEU A 542 -13.02 -18.66 23.29
C LEU A 542 -12.75 -20.04 23.91
N ASN A 543 -12.47 -21.04 23.07
CA ASN A 543 -12.27 -22.44 23.50
C ASN A 543 -10.83 -22.94 23.38
N GLY A 544 -9.89 -22.09 22.98
CA GLY A 544 -8.51 -22.50 22.73
C GLY A 544 -8.40 -23.57 21.63
N ILE A 545 -9.29 -23.55 20.64
CA ILE A 545 -9.29 -24.50 19.53
C ILE A 545 -8.46 -23.91 18.40
N HIS A 546 -7.32 -24.54 18.12
CA HIS A 546 -6.36 -24.05 17.13
C HIS A 546 -6.69 -24.50 15.70
N ASN A 547 -7.37 -25.64 15.53
CA ASN A 547 -7.81 -26.14 14.23
C ASN A 547 -9.33 -26.38 14.24
N PRO A 548 -10.12 -25.68 13.40
CA PRO A 548 -11.57 -25.81 13.40
C PRO A 548 -12.08 -27.17 12.92
N ASN A 549 -11.24 -27.94 12.22
CA ASN A 549 -11.53 -29.29 11.74
C ASN A 549 -11.11 -30.38 12.73
N PHE A 550 -10.55 -29.99 13.88
CA PHE A 550 -10.01 -30.90 14.89
C PHE A 550 -10.73 -30.69 16.22
N ILE A 551 -11.97 -31.15 16.26
CA ILE A 551 -12.83 -31.14 17.44
C ILE A 551 -13.30 -32.56 17.73
N PHE A 552 -13.46 -32.89 19.01
CA PHE A 552 -13.77 -34.26 19.44
C PHE A 552 -15.21 -34.37 19.92
N VAL A 553 -15.88 -35.46 19.55
CA VAL A 553 -17.18 -35.80 20.15
C VAL A 553 -17.02 -35.92 21.66
N GLY A 554 -17.90 -35.25 22.40
CA GLY A 554 -17.84 -35.15 23.86
C GLY A 554 -17.02 -33.98 24.40
N GLN A 555 -16.30 -33.25 23.54
CA GLN A 555 -15.62 -32.01 23.92
C GLN A 555 -16.65 -30.93 24.26
N VAL A 556 -16.38 -30.14 25.30
CA VAL A 556 -17.27 -29.06 25.76
C VAL A 556 -16.78 -27.73 25.21
N LEU A 557 -17.65 -26.98 24.55
CA LEU A 557 -17.42 -25.64 24.03
C LEU A 557 -18.13 -24.59 24.88
N THR A 558 -17.38 -23.62 25.36
CA THR A 558 -17.84 -22.34 25.90
C THR A 558 -18.32 -21.45 24.74
N LEU A 559 -19.56 -20.99 24.79
CA LEU A 559 -20.17 -20.11 23.78
C LEU A 559 -20.43 -18.72 24.37
N PRO A 560 -20.16 -17.61 23.66
CA PRO A 560 -20.51 -16.28 24.13
C PRO A 560 -21.98 -15.95 23.82
N GLY A 561 -22.69 -15.33 24.78
CA GLY A 561 -23.91 -14.57 24.50
C GLY A 561 -25.24 -15.35 24.53
N CYS A 562 -25.41 -16.33 25.43
CA CYS A 562 -26.65 -17.12 25.47
C CYS A 562 -27.93 -16.38 25.91
N ALA A 563 -27.85 -15.10 26.25
CA ALA A 563 -29.02 -14.32 26.64
C ALA A 563 -29.83 -13.82 25.43
N ALA A 564 -30.25 -14.74 24.55
CA ALA A 564 -31.46 -14.61 23.71
C ALA A 564 -31.65 -15.86 22.83
N VAL A 565 -31.74 -17.05 23.42
CA VAL A 565 -32.49 -18.15 22.78
C VAL A 565 -33.58 -18.54 23.75
N LYS A 566 -34.84 -18.25 23.42
CA LYS A 566 -35.96 -18.88 24.12
C LYS A 566 -35.74 -20.40 24.00
N PRO A 567 -35.78 -21.17 25.10
CA PRO A 567 -35.82 -22.61 24.97
C PRO A 567 -37.09 -22.94 24.19
N TYR A 568 -36.95 -23.58 23.02
CA TYR A 568 -38.09 -24.27 22.46
C TYR A 568 -38.35 -25.47 23.40
N PRO A 569 -39.51 -25.56 24.05
CA PRO A 569 -39.91 -26.78 24.73
C PRO A 569 -39.94 -27.91 23.70
N PRO A 570 -39.76 -29.19 24.11
CA PRO A 570 -40.05 -30.28 23.20
C PRO A 570 -41.51 -30.13 22.79
N ASP A 571 -41.84 -30.19 21.50
CA ASP A 571 -43.24 -30.14 21.07
C ASP A 571 -43.73 -31.54 20.72
N PRO A 572 -44.52 -32.16 21.61
CA PRO A 572 -45.32 -33.34 21.36
C PRO A 572 -46.69 -32.93 20.81
N CYS A 573 -46.89 -32.99 19.50
CA CYS A 573 -48.20 -33.03 18.82
C CYS A 573 -47.93 -33.48 17.36
N CYS A 574 -48.18 -34.70 16.88
CA CYS A 574 -49.37 -35.53 17.08
C CYS A 574 -50.61 -34.63 17.16
N ASP A 575 -51.31 -34.51 16.03
CA ASP A 575 -52.72 -34.06 15.91
C ASP A 575 -52.94 -32.65 15.32
N HIS A 576 -52.63 -32.45 14.04
CA HIS A 576 -53.68 -32.40 13.01
C HIS A 576 -53.07 -32.40 11.58
N PRO A 577 -53.76 -32.99 10.58
CA PRO A 577 -53.19 -33.26 9.28
C PRO A 577 -53.47 -32.11 8.29
N ASP A 578 -52.48 -31.77 7.47
CA ASP A 578 -52.72 -31.13 6.18
C ASP A 578 -51.61 -31.51 5.19
N PRO A 579 -51.86 -31.41 3.88
CA PRO A 579 -52.07 -32.54 2.99
C PRO A 579 -50.75 -33.14 2.49
N ALA A 580 -50.76 -34.48 2.35
CA ALA A 580 -49.69 -35.23 1.72
C ALA A 580 -49.35 -34.64 0.33
N PRO A 581 -48.07 -34.31 0.04
CA PRO A 581 -47.63 -34.16 -1.34
C PRO A 581 -47.84 -35.50 -2.05
N ALA A 582 -48.49 -35.45 -3.21
CA ALA A 582 -48.72 -36.60 -4.07
C ALA A 582 -47.38 -37.32 -4.41
N PRO A 583 -47.40 -38.65 -4.62
CA PRO A 583 -46.19 -39.44 -4.76
C PRO A 583 -45.39 -39.01 -6.00
N TYR A 584 -44.29 -38.31 -5.79
CA TYR A 584 -43.28 -38.15 -6.83
C TYR A 584 -42.50 -39.46 -6.93
N ALA A 585 -42.42 -40.00 -8.14
CA ALA A 585 -41.56 -41.14 -8.42
C ALA A 585 -40.12 -40.76 -8.03
N PRO A 586 -39.34 -41.68 -7.42
CA PRO A 586 -37.98 -41.38 -7.00
C PRO A 586 -37.16 -40.94 -8.21
N GLN A 587 -36.75 -39.67 -8.22
CA GLN A 587 -35.90 -39.13 -9.27
C GLN A 587 -34.48 -39.64 -9.01
N THR A 588 -33.94 -40.46 -9.91
CA THR A 588 -32.57 -40.95 -9.79
C THR A 588 -31.60 -40.14 -10.64
N TYR A 589 -30.40 -39.90 -10.13
CA TYR A 589 -29.31 -39.23 -10.82
C TYR A 589 -28.09 -40.15 -10.94
N VAL A 590 -27.61 -40.35 -12.16
CA VAL A 590 -26.35 -41.08 -12.41
C VAL A 590 -25.20 -40.09 -12.35
N VAL A 591 -24.28 -40.27 -11.40
CA VAL A 591 -23.08 -39.45 -11.23
C VAL A 591 -22.25 -39.49 -12.51
N LYS A 592 -21.94 -38.33 -13.08
CA LYS A 592 -21.18 -38.17 -14.32
C LYS A 592 -19.71 -37.84 -14.02
N PRO A 593 -18.79 -38.05 -14.98
CA PRO A 593 -17.42 -37.57 -14.83
C PRO A 593 -17.39 -36.07 -14.49
N GLY A 594 -16.76 -35.73 -13.38
CA GLY A 594 -16.63 -34.34 -12.89
C GLY A 594 -17.73 -33.85 -11.95
N ASP A 595 -18.75 -34.66 -11.66
CA ASP A 595 -19.74 -34.30 -10.63
C ASP A 595 -19.13 -34.42 -9.22
N THR A 596 -19.45 -33.48 -8.33
CA THR A 596 -19.19 -33.60 -6.88
C THR A 596 -20.50 -33.72 -6.10
N PHE A 597 -20.44 -34.30 -4.89
CA PHE A 597 -21.63 -34.50 -4.06
C PHE A 597 -22.35 -33.17 -3.73
N SER A 598 -21.58 -32.11 -3.44
CA SER A 598 -22.11 -30.77 -3.17
C SER A 598 -22.75 -30.12 -4.40
N GLN A 599 -22.16 -30.30 -5.59
CA GLN A 599 -22.72 -29.78 -6.83
C GLN A 599 -24.02 -30.49 -7.22
N ILE A 600 -24.12 -31.80 -6.96
CA ILE A 600 -25.37 -32.55 -7.15
C ILE A 600 -26.44 -32.05 -6.18
N CYS A 601 -26.11 -31.85 -4.90
CA CYS A 601 -27.06 -31.30 -3.92
C CYS A 601 -27.56 -29.91 -4.33
N GLN A 602 -26.66 -29.02 -4.73
CA GLN A 602 -27.00 -27.67 -5.19
C GLN A 602 -27.86 -27.69 -6.47
N LYS A 603 -27.54 -28.58 -7.41
CA LYS A 603 -28.27 -28.74 -8.68
C LYS A 603 -29.71 -29.20 -8.49
N PHE A 604 -29.95 -30.05 -7.49
CA PHE A 604 -31.29 -30.57 -7.19
C PHE A 604 -31.97 -29.85 -6.02
N GLY A 605 -31.30 -28.87 -5.40
CA GLY A 605 -31.82 -28.14 -4.25
C GLY A 605 -32.10 -29.04 -3.04
N THR A 606 -31.37 -30.15 -2.91
CA THR A 606 -31.55 -31.12 -1.82
C THR A 606 -30.53 -30.91 -0.72
N ASP A 607 -30.91 -31.29 0.49
CA ASP A 607 -30.01 -31.34 1.64
C ASP A 607 -28.97 -32.47 1.48
N PRO A 608 -27.66 -32.21 1.73
CA PRO A 608 -26.61 -33.21 1.60
C PRO A 608 -26.77 -34.41 2.55
N TYR A 609 -27.29 -34.21 3.76
CA TYR A 609 -27.51 -35.28 4.72
C TYR A 609 -28.70 -36.16 4.29
N ALA A 610 -29.80 -35.55 3.83
CA ALA A 610 -30.95 -36.29 3.31
C ALA A 610 -30.60 -37.12 2.06
N LEU A 611 -29.80 -36.54 1.15
CA LEU A 611 -29.31 -37.26 -0.03
C LEU A 611 -28.33 -38.38 0.35
N ALA A 612 -27.48 -38.17 1.36
CA ALA A 612 -26.54 -39.19 1.82
C ALA A 612 -27.24 -40.35 2.52
N GLU A 613 -28.21 -40.05 3.40
CA GLU A 613 -28.96 -41.03 4.18
C GLU A 613 -29.77 -41.95 3.27
N ILE A 614 -30.54 -41.40 2.32
CA ILE A 614 -31.36 -42.20 1.40
C ILE A 614 -30.52 -43.07 0.46
N ASN A 615 -29.25 -42.72 0.25
CA ASN A 615 -28.31 -43.47 -0.59
C ASN A 615 -27.27 -44.28 0.20
N GLY A 616 -27.34 -44.29 1.54
CA GLY A 616 -26.40 -45.00 2.40
C GLY A 616 -24.94 -44.55 2.27
N ILE A 617 -24.70 -43.28 1.93
CA ILE A 617 -23.36 -42.73 1.71
C ILE A 617 -22.82 -42.19 3.03
N THR A 618 -21.78 -42.84 3.57
CA THR A 618 -21.13 -42.46 4.84
C THR A 618 -19.93 -41.53 4.64
N ASN A 619 -19.34 -41.48 3.45
CA ASN A 619 -18.30 -40.54 3.07
C ASN A 619 -18.65 -39.88 1.73
N TRP A 620 -18.93 -38.58 1.77
CA TRP A 620 -19.51 -37.84 0.66
C TRP A 620 -18.47 -37.41 -0.39
N ASP A 621 -17.18 -37.50 -0.04
CA ASP A 621 -16.07 -37.29 -0.97
C ASP A 621 -15.82 -38.52 -1.86
N LEU A 622 -16.52 -39.64 -1.60
CA LEU A 622 -16.35 -40.92 -2.31
C LEU A 622 -17.60 -41.32 -3.09
N ILE A 623 -18.09 -40.42 -3.95
CA ILE A 623 -19.03 -40.79 -5.02
C ILE A 623 -18.30 -41.22 -6.29
N TYR A 624 -18.82 -42.23 -6.97
CA TYR A 624 -18.21 -42.81 -8.15
C TYR A 624 -18.96 -42.43 -9.42
N VAL A 625 -18.23 -42.17 -10.50
CA VAL A 625 -18.84 -42.04 -11.83
C VAL A 625 -19.64 -43.30 -12.18
N GLY A 626 -20.89 -43.11 -12.58
CA GLY A 626 -21.84 -44.19 -12.84
C GLY A 626 -22.67 -44.62 -11.63
N GLN A 627 -22.36 -44.12 -10.42
CA GLN A 627 -23.18 -44.36 -9.23
C GLN A 627 -24.56 -43.71 -9.39
N VAL A 628 -25.61 -44.44 -9.02
CA VAL A 628 -26.99 -43.95 -9.09
C VAL A 628 -27.42 -43.46 -7.71
N LEU A 629 -27.78 -42.19 -7.62
CA LEU A 629 -28.30 -41.54 -6.42
C LEU A 629 -29.81 -41.36 -6.54
N THR A 630 -30.55 -41.77 -5.52
CA THR A 630 -31.96 -41.44 -5.31
C THR A 630 -32.04 -40.03 -4.75
N ILE A 631 -32.63 -39.10 -5.48
CA ILE A 631 -32.79 -37.71 -5.05
C ILE A 631 -34.05 -37.60 -4.18
N PRO A 632 -33.95 -37.05 -2.94
CA PRO A 632 -35.06 -36.89 -2.00
C PRO A 632 -36.23 -36.05 -2.50
#